data_AF-A0A935PY08-F1
#
_entry.id   AF-A0A935PY08-F1
#
_cell.length_a   1.000
_cell.length_b   1.000
_cell.length_c   1.000
_cell.angle_alpha   90.00
_cell.angle_beta   90.00
_cell.angle_gamma   90.00
#
_symmetry.space_group_name_H-M   'P 1'
#
loop_
_entity.id
_entity.type
_entity.pdbx_description
1 polymer ?
#
loop_
_entity_poly.entity_id
_entity_poly.type
_entity_poly.pdbx_seq_one_letter_code
_entity_poly.pdbx_strand_id
1 'polypeptide(L)'
;MEIIKQILASFAGTMPRDSKTAAAIARNASPEEISTCATEEGLHALAGALFEACEQGAESDAGLDGNSRVTEALGDRLQQFRQELPNDSATARLIDAGASLEEISEAAQQEGLTSLASMLFEAEQEEYAVS
;
A
#
# COMPACT_ATOMS: atom_id res chain seq x y z
N MET A 1 0.57 -10.47 0.85
CA MET A 1 -0.50 -11.48 1.04
C MET A 1 -0.06 -12.95 0.95
N GLU A 2 1.24 -13.31 0.91
CA GLU A 2 1.65 -14.72 0.86
C GLU A 2 1.49 -15.46 2.20
N ILE A 3 1.70 -14.77 3.34
CA ILE A 3 1.58 -15.33 4.69
C ILE A 3 0.18 -15.89 4.94
N ILE A 4 -0.88 -15.15 4.59
CA ILE A 4 -2.26 -15.61 4.71
C ILE A 4 -2.47 -16.91 3.91
N LYS A 5 -1.99 -16.98 2.66
CA LYS A 5 -2.10 -18.19 1.84
C LYS A 5 -1.34 -19.38 2.44
N GLN A 6 -0.17 -19.14 3.04
CA GLN A 6 0.61 -20.18 3.72
C GLN A 6 -0.08 -20.70 4.99
N ILE A 7 -0.68 -19.82 5.79
CA ILE A 7 -1.47 -20.20 6.97
C ILE A 7 -2.67 -21.04 6.52
N LEU A 8 -3.44 -20.57 5.53
CA LEU A 8 -4.59 -21.31 5.01
C LEU A 8 -4.21 -22.69 4.47
N ALA A 9 -3.10 -22.81 3.74
CA ALA A 9 -2.61 -24.09 3.23
C ALA A 9 -2.16 -25.04 4.34
N SER A 10 -1.55 -24.51 5.41
CA SER A 10 -1.10 -25.30 6.57
C SER A 10 -2.26 -25.91 7.36
N PHE A 11 -3.37 -25.19 7.48
CA PHE A 11 -4.55 -25.67 8.18
C PHE A 11 -5.52 -26.46 7.29
N ALA A 12 -5.55 -26.22 5.97
CA ALA A 12 -6.42 -26.97 5.05
C ALA A 12 -6.16 -28.49 5.08
N GLY A 13 -4.92 -28.91 5.37
CA GLY A 13 -4.56 -30.32 5.50
C GLY A 13 -4.98 -30.99 6.82
N THR A 14 -5.42 -30.23 7.82
CA THR A 14 -5.76 -30.73 9.16
C THR A 14 -7.26 -30.65 9.47
N MET A 15 -8.07 -30.10 8.55
CA MET A 15 -9.51 -29.94 8.75
C MET A 15 -10.32 -31.17 8.33
N PRO A 16 -11.44 -31.45 9.03
CA PRO A 16 -12.42 -32.43 8.59
C PRO A 16 -13.10 -32.00 7.28
N ARG A 17 -13.42 -32.97 6.41
CA ARG A 17 -13.98 -32.75 5.07
C ARG A 17 -15.32 -31.99 5.04
N ASP A 18 -16.05 -32.01 6.14
CA ASP A 18 -17.36 -31.36 6.30
C ASP A 18 -17.27 -29.96 6.93
N SER A 19 -16.04 -29.45 7.12
CA SER A 19 -15.82 -28.14 7.74
C SER A 19 -16.20 -26.99 6.81
N LYS A 20 -16.98 -26.03 7.34
CA LYS A 20 -17.35 -24.79 6.62
C LYS A 20 -16.11 -23.96 6.29
N THR A 21 -15.13 -23.95 7.19
CA THR A 21 -13.85 -23.28 7.04
C THR A 21 -13.06 -23.88 5.88
N ALA A 22 -13.00 -25.20 5.78
CA ALA A 22 -12.34 -25.88 4.65
C ALA A 22 -13.03 -25.53 3.31
N ALA A 23 -14.37 -25.48 3.29
CA ALA A 23 -15.13 -25.06 2.12
C ALA A 23 -14.86 -23.59 1.75
N ALA A 24 -14.77 -22.70 2.74
CA ALA A 24 -14.44 -21.29 2.56
C ALA A 24 -13.03 -21.11 1.94
N ILE A 25 -12.06 -21.88 2.41
CA ILE A 25 -10.69 -21.89 1.85
C ILE A 25 -10.68 -22.41 0.41
N ALA A 26 -11.40 -23.50 0.14
CA ALA A 26 -11.48 -24.11 -1.19
C ALA A 26 -12.11 -23.19 -2.24
N ARG A 27 -13.07 -22.35 -1.84
CA ARG A 27 -13.66 -21.31 -2.72
C ARG A 27 -12.85 -20.02 -2.81
N ASN A 28 -11.69 -19.96 -2.16
CA ASN A 28 -10.85 -18.77 -2.08
C ASN A 28 -11.56 -17.55 -1.48
N ALA A 29 -12.32 -17.78 -0.40
CA ALA A 29 -12.98 -16.72 0.36
C ALA A 29 -12.00 -15.72 0.98
N SER A 30 -12.52 -14.55 1.34
CA SER A 30 -11.76 -13.53 2.07
C SER A 30 -11.30 -14.04 3.45
N PRO A 31 -10.12 -13.60 3.94
CA PRO A 31 -9.59 -14.03 5.24
C PRO A 31 -10.54 -13.73 6.41
N GLU A 32 -11.34 -12.67 6.33
CA GLU A 32 -12.38 -12.31 7.31
C GLU A 32 -13.54 -13.31 7.34
N GLU A 33 -13.93 -13.82 6.18
CA GLU A 33 -14.99 -14.80 6.06
C GLU A 33 -14.50 -16.17 6.56
N ILE A 34 -13.26 -16.52 6.23
CA ILE A 34 -12.61 -17.74 6.70
C ILE A 34 -12.42 -17.70 8.23
N SER A 35 -12.00 -16.56 8.80
CA SER A 35 -11.81 -16.42 10.26
C SER A 35 -13.14 -16.49 11.02
N THR A 36 -14.23 -15.99 10.44
CA THR A 36 -15.58 -16.13 10.98
C THR A 36 -15.99 -17.60 11.03
N CYS A 37 -15.88 -18.32 9.92
CA CYS A 37 -16.16 -19.76 9.89
C CYS A 37 -15.27 -20.55 10.85
N ALA A 38 -13.98 -20.20 10.94
CA ALA A 38 -13.03 -20.83 11.84
C ALA A 38 -13.43 -20.63 13.31
N THR A 39 -13.89 -19.43 13.67
CA THR A 39 -14.36 -19.11 15.03
C THR A 39 -15.63 -19.88 15.37
N GLU A 40 -16.59 -19.94 14.45
CA GLU A 40 -17.84 -20.71 14.62
C GLU A 40 -17.60 -22.21 14.80
N GLU A 41 -16.55 -22.75 14.15
CA GLU A 41 -16.16 -24.17 14.26
C GLU A 41 -15.17 -24.43 15.41
N GLY A 42 -14.79 -23.41 16.18
CA GLY A 42 -13.88 -23.52 17.33
C GLY A 42 -12.39 -23.62 16.97
N LEU A 43 -12.03 -23.35 15.71
CA LEU A 43 -10.66 -23.28 15.19
C LEU A 43 -10.00 -21.94 15.56
N HIS A 44 -10.00 -21.60 16.85
CA HIS A 44 -9.46 -20.34 17.37
C HIS A 44 -7.99 -20.09 16.99
N ALA A 45 -7.19 -21.17 16.86
CA ALA A 45 -5.80 -21.07 16.43
C ALA A 45 -5.66 -20.56 14.98
N LEU A 46 -6.55 -21.00 14.08
CA LEU A 46 -6.57 -20.50 12.71
C LEU A 46 -7.12 -19.08 12.65
N ALA A 47 -8.22 -18.80 13.36
CA ALA A 47 -8.81 -17.46 13.40
C ALA A 47 -7.81 -16.44 13.95
N GLY A 48 -7.09 -16.78 15.02
CA GLY A 48 -6.02 -15.96 15.59
C GLY A 48 -4.86 -15.76 14.61
N ALA A 49 -4.36 -16.82 13.98
CA ALA A 49 -3.28 -16.70 13.00
C ALA A 49 -3.68 -15.87 11.77
N LEU A 50 -4.93 -15.96 11.32
CA LEU A 50 -5.46 -15.12 10.24
C LEU A 50 -5.58 -13.65 10.65
N PHE A 51 -6.03 -13.38 11.88
CA PHE A 51 -6.12 -12.03 12.40
C PHE A 51 -4.73 -11.40 12.54
N GLU A 52 -3.79 -12.13 13.14
CA GLU A 52 -2.41 -11.69 13.32
C GLU A 52 -1.69 -11.49 11.97
N ALA A 53 -1.94 -12.35 10.98
CA ALA A 53 -1.39 -12.18 9.63
C ALA A 53 -2.11 -11.09 8.83
N CYS A 54 -3.35 -10.76 9.16
CA CYS A 54 -4.06 -9.61 8.61
C CYS A 54 -3.50 -8.32 9.20
N GLU A 55 -3.22 -8.29 10.50
CA GLU A 55 -2.51 -7.18 11.15
C GLU A 55 -1.08 -7.06 10.62
N GLN A 56 -0.30 -8.14 10.53
CA GLN A 56 1.07 -8.11 9.99
C GLN A 56 1.13 -7.83 8.47
N GLY A 57 0.13 -8.30 7.73
CA GLY A 57 -0.05 -7.95 6.32
C GLY A 57 -0.47 -6.50 6.14
N ALA A 58 -1.17 -5.94 7.14
CA ALA A 58 -1.38 -4.52 7.26
C ALA A 58 -0.14 -3.82 7.80
N GLU A 59 0.75 -4.38 8.62
CA GLU A 59 1.98 -3.71 9.11
C GLU A 59 3.10 -3.70 8.07
N SER A 60 3.13 -4.68 7.16
CA SER A 60 3.92 -4.61 5.93
C SER A 60 3.33 -3.65 4.88
N ASP A 61 2.13 -3.11 5.14
CA ASP A 61 1.43 -2.07 4.35
C ASP A 61 1.21 -0.77 5.15
N ALA A 62 1.42 -0.78 6.47
CA ALA A 62 1.18 0.26 7.46
C ALA A 62 2.46 0.64 8.23
N GLY A 63 3.60 0.14 7.75
CA GLY A 63 4.84 0.90 7.72
C GLY A 63 4.91 1.90 6.56
N LEU A 64 3.88 1.95 5.68
CA LEU A 64 3.82 2.84 4.52
C LEU A 64 2.57 3.75 4.47
N ASP A 65 1.66 3.76 5.45
CA ASP A 65 0.41 4.56 5.34
C ASP A 65 0.60 6.07 5.58
N GLY A 66 1.74 6.49 6.16
CA GLY A 66 2.16 7.89 6.14
C GLY A 66 2.72 8.27 4.76
N ASN A 67 3.66 7.47 4.27
CA ASN A 67 4.43 7.73 3.06
C ASN A 67 3.62 7.53 1.77
N SER A 68 2.77 6.50 1.68
CA SER A 68 1.91 6.24 0.50
C SER A 68 0.79 7.26 0.35
N ARG A 69 0.19 7.77 1.44
CA ARG A 69 -0.79 8.87 1.32
C ARG A 69 -0.14 10.17 0.90
N VAL A 70 1.07 10.45 1.40
CA VAL A 70 1.87 11.56 0.91
C VAL A 70 2.18 11.32 -0.57
N THR A 71 2.62 10.13 -0.98
CA THR A 71 2.95 9.81 -2.38
C THR A 71 1.74 9.84 -3.32
N GLU A 72 0.56 9.40 -2.88
CA GLU A 72 -0.69 9.43 -3.64
C GLU A 72 -1.21 10.87 -3.76
N ALA A 73 -1.32 11.61 -2.64
CA ALA A 73 -1.76 13.02 -2.66
C ALA A 73 -0.76 13.92 -3.40
N LEU A 74 0.54 13.62 -3.31
CA LEU A 74 1.61 14.29 -4.04
C LEU A 74 1.60 13.87 -5.50
N GLY A 75 1.27 12.62 -5.83
CA GLY A 75 1.06 12.12 -7.19
C GLY A 75 -0.08 12.85 -7.88
N ASP A 76 -1.25 12.97 -7.24
CA ASP A 76 -2.38 13.76 -7.74
C ASP A 76 -2.02 15.24 -7.96
N ARG A 77 -1.25 15.83 -7.04
CA ARG A 77 -0.77 17.21 -7.17
C ARG A 77 0.26 17.37 -8.29
N LEU A 78 1.23 16.47 -8.40
CA LEU A 78 2.21 16.45 -9.49
C LEU A 78 1.51 16.32 -10.84
N GLN A 79 0.45 15.51 -10.92
CA GLN A 79 -0.34 15.33 -12.12
C GLN A 79 -1.16 16.59 -12.49
N GLN A 80 -1.62 17.35 -11.50
CA GLN A 80 -2.22 18.68 -11.74
C GLN A 80 -1.20 19.66 -12.30
N PHE A 81 -0.01 19.77 -11.67
CA PHE A 81 1.07 20.61 -12.18
C PHE A 81 1.50 20.19 -13.59
N ARG A 82 1.55 18.88 -13.88
CA ARG A 82 1.84 18.34 -15.21
C ARG A 82 0.81 18.79 -16.28
N GLN A 83 -0.45 18.97 -15.91
CA GLN A 83 -1.49 19.49 -16.81
C GLN A 83 -1.39 21.01 -17.01
N GLU A 84 -0.85 21.73 -16.03
CA GLU A 84 -0.62 23.18 -16.12
C GLU A 84 0.70 23.54 -16.82
N LEU A 85 1.63 22.58 -16.89
CA LEU A 85 2.95 22.77 -17.51
C LEU A 85 2.93 22.52 -19.03
N PRO A 86 3.68 23.32 -19.81
CA PRO A 86 3.87 23.04 -21.23
C PRO A 86 4.65 21.73 -21.41
N ASN A 87 4.32 20.97 -22.46
CA ASN A 87 4.97 19.67 -22.76
C ASN A 87 6.49 19.77 -23.03
N ASP A 88 7.01 20.98 -23.23
CA ASP A 88 8.45 21.22 -23.43
C ASP A 88 9.22 21.35 -22.10
N SER A 89 8.53 21.47 -20.96
CA SER A 89 9.15 21.63 -19.66
C SER A 89 9.89 20.37 -19.19
N ALA A 90 11.10 20.56 -18.67
CA ALA A 90 11.91 19.47 -18.11
C ALA A 90 11.20 18.82 -16.91
N THR A 91 10.57 19.65 -16.07
CA THR A 91 9.76 19.23 -14.92
C THR A 91 8.63 18.30 -15.36
N ALA A 92 7.92 18.64 -16.43
CA ALA A 92 6.83 17.82 -16.96
C ALA A 92 7.31 16.43 -17.41
N ARG A 93 8.49 16.35 -18.04
CA ARG A 93 9.09 15.07 -18.45
C ARG A 93 9.53 14.22 -17.26
N LEU A 94 10.08 14.85 -16.22
CA LEU A 94 10.49 14.15 -15.00
C LEU A 94 9.28 13.60 -14.23
N ILE A 95 8.18 14.35 -14.20
CA ILE A 95 6.90 13.88 -13.64
C ILE A 95 6.36 12.70 -14.45
N ASP A 96 6.32 12.81 -15.79
CA ASP A 96 5.88 11.71 -16.68
C ASP A 96 6.75 10.45 -16.52
N ALA A 97 8.05 10.64 -16.25
CA ALA A 97 9.02 9.56 -16.06
C ALA A 97 8.99 8.95 -14.65
N GLY A 98 8.26 9.55 -13.69
CA GLY A 98 8.25 9.12 -12.30
C GLY A 98 9.60 9.30 -11.60
N ALA A 99 10.31 10.39 -11.91
CA ALA A 99 11.59 10.72 -11.28
C ALA A 99 11.42 11.04 -9.77
N SER A 100 12.53 11.05 -9.04
CA SER A 100 12.54 11.39 -7.62
C SER A 100 12.10 12.83 -7.37
N LEU A 101 11.51 13.09 -6.19
CA LEU A 101 11.07 14.43 -5.79
C LEU A 101 12.20 15.46 -5.86
N GLU A 102 13.41 15.07 -5.46
CA GLU A 102 14.63 15.87 -5.59
C GLU A 102 14.85 16.34 -7.04
N GLU A 103 14.85 15.42 -8.01
CA GLU A 103 15.05 15.74 -9.43
C GLU A 103 13.93 16.63 -9.99
N ILE A 104 12.67 16.33 -9.64
CA ILE A 104 11.51 17.13 -10.06
C ILE A 104 11.60 18.53 -9.44
N SER A 105 12.00 18.65 -8.17
CA SER A 105 12.13 19.93 -7.47
C SER A 105 13.25 20.80 -8.05
N GLU A 106 14.39 20.19 -8.43
CA GLU A 106 15.51 20.88 -9.05
C GLU A 106 15.10 21.44 -10.41
N ALA A 107 14.48 20.62 -11.27
CA ALA A 107 13.96 21.07 -12.55
C ALA A 107 12.88 22.16 -12.39
N ALA A 108 11.97 21.98 -11.43
CA ALA A 108 10.95 22.98 -11.13
C ALA A 108 11.57 24.32 -10.72
N GLN A 109 12.62 24.29 -9.90
CA GLN A 109 13.33 25.48 -9.48
C GLN A 109 14.08 26.15 -10.64
N GLN A 110 14.70 25.36 -11.53
CA GLN A 110 15.38 25.87 -12.74
C GLN A 110 14.40 26.53 -13.72
N GLU A 111 13.18 26.00 -13.83
CA GLU A 111 12.12 26.55 -14.71
C GLU A 111 11.33 27.69 -14.06
N GLY A 112 11.63 28.06 -12.81
CA GLY A 112 10.96 29.15 -12.08
C GLY A 112 9.61 28.76 -11.46
N LEU A 113 9.32 27.46 -11.36
CA LEU A 113 8.15 26.87 -10.70
C LEU A 113 8.39 26.80 -9.18
N THR A 114 8.72 27.93 -8.57
CA THR A 114 9.12 28.00 -7.15
C THR A 114 8.04 27.41 -6.23
N SER A 115 6.76 27.60 -6.54
CA SER A 115 5.66 27.01 -5.75
C SER A 115 5.64 25.49 -5.78
N LEU A 116 5.95 24.87 -6.93
CA LEU A 116 6.06 23.42 -7.05
C LEU A 116 7.32 22.94 -6.31
N ALA A 117 8.47 23.57 -6.56
CA ALA A 117 9.73 23.20 -5.94
C ALA A 117 9.68 23.26 -4.41
N SER A 118 9.10 24.32 -3.83
CA SER A 118 8.92 24.45 -2.37
C SER A 118 8.01 23.35 -1.81
N MET A 119 6.88 23.08 -2.47
CA MET A 119 5.96 22.03 -2.04
C MET A 119 6.59 20.62 -2.06
N LEU A 120 7.36 20.29 -3.11
CA LEU A 120 8.04 19.00 -3.20
C LEU A 120 9.14 18.85 -2.15
N PHE A 121 9.88 19.93 -1.89
CA PHE A 121 10.92 19.96 -0.86
C PHE A 121 10.36 19.86 0.56
N GLU A 122 9.22 20.51 0.82
CA GLU A 122 8.49 20.37 2.09
C GLU A 122 7.97 18.94 2.28
N ALA A 123 7.38 18.34 1.25
CA ALA A 123 6.92 16.95 1.30
C ALA A 123 8.08 15.96 1.54
N GLU A 124 9.22 16.16 0.90
CA GLU A 124 10.42 15.33 1.11
C GLU A 124 10.98 15.44 2.54
N GLN A 125 11.04 16.66 3.10
CA GLN A 125 11.46 16.84 4.50
C GLN A 125 10.48 16.23 5.50
N GLU A 126 9.18 16.29 5.21
CA GLU A 126 8.16 15.71 6.07
C GLU A 126 8.26 14.18 6.09
N GLU A 127 8.62 13.55 4.97
CA GLU A 127 8.96 12.13 4.89
C GLU A 127 10.20 11.77 5.72
N TYR A 128 11.24 12.61 5.65
CA TYR A 128 12.49 12.37 6.37
C TYR A 128 12.40 12.67 7.88
N ALA A 129 11.47 13.54 8.30
CA ALA A 129 11.30 13.94 9.70
C ALA A 129 10.48 12.93 10.54
N VAL A 130 9.75 12.03 9.88
CA VAL A 130 8.88 11.03 10.53
C VAL A 130 9.54 9.63 10.57
N SER A 131 10.74 9.49 9.99
CA SER A 131 11.53 8.24 9.92
C SER A 131 12.48 8.01 11.09
#